data_AF-A0A9Q1MMI9-F1
#
_entry.id   AF-A0A9Q1MMI9-F1
#
_cell.length_a   1.000
_cell.length_b   1.000
_cell.length_c   1.000
_cell.angle_alpha   90.00
_cell.angle_beta   90.00
_cell.angle_gamma   90.00
#
_symmetry.space_group_name_H-M   'P 1'
#
loop_
_entity.id
_entity.type
_entity.pdbx_description
1 polymer ?
#
loop_
_entity_poly.entity_id
_entity_poly.type
_entity_poly.pdbx_seq_one_letter_code
_entity_poly.pdbx_strand_id
1 'polypeptide(L)' 'MTTWMVDYFYNRVQNVISKYTIQRHWDSLNDEFGGMNDVLDRLYKITGDSKHSTLAHLFDKPFFLGRLALKVDDL' A
#
# COMPACT_ATOMS: atom_id res chain seq x y z
N MET A 1 -14.13 -3.96 13.24
CA MET A 1 -13.66 -5.16 12.51
C MET A 1 -12.64 -4.76 11.43
N THR A 2 -12.98 -3.85 10.51
CA THR A 2 -12.06 -3.38 9.44
C THR A 2 -10.78 -2.72 9.95
N THR A 3 -10.85 -1.91 11.02
CA THR A 3 -9.68 -1.23 11.60
C THR A 3 -8.65 -2.20 12.17
N TRP A 4 -9.07 -3.32 12.77
CA TRP A 4 -8.15 -4.35 13.30
C TRP A 4 -7.39 -5.07 12.19
N MET A 5 -8.01 -5.26 11.02
CA MET A 5 -7.30 -5.80 9.85
C MET A 5 -6.19 -4.84 9.41
N VAL A 6 -6.43 -3.53 9.48
CA VAL A 6 -5.38 -2.56 9.17
C VAL A 6 -4.24 -2.64 10.17
N ASP A 7 -4.51 -2.72 11.47
CA ASP A 7 -3.44 -2.90 12.48
C ASP A 7 -2.63 -4.19 12.22
N TYR A 8 -3.30 -5.30 11.88
CA TYR A 8 -2.64 -6.55 11.54
C TYR A 8 -1.71 -6.41 10.33
N PHE A 9 -2.20 -5.86 9.23
CA PHE A 9 -1.42 -5.70 8.00
C PHE A 9 -0.33 -4.64 8.13
N TYR A 10 -0.61 -3.53 8.81
CA TYR A 10 0.36 -2.49 9.11
C TYR A 10 1.58 -3.09 9.80
N ASN A 11 1.37 -3.81 10.91
CA ASN A 11 2.46 -4.45 11.65
C ASN A 11 3.23 -5.46 10.78
N ARG A 12 2.52 -6.25 9.95
CA ARG A 12 3.16 -7.24 9.07
C ARG A 12 4.00 -6.59 7.98
N VAL A 13 3.52 -5.54 7.33
CA VAL A 13 4.26 -4.78 6.31
C VAL A 13 5.48 -4.12 6.94
N GLN A 14 5.33 -3.46 8.10
CA GLN A 14 6.45 -2.87 8.83
C GLN A 14 7.52 -3.93 9.17
N ASN A 15 7.11 -5.12 9.60
CA ASN A 15 8.04 -6.22 9.89
C ASN A 15 8.76 -6.72 8.63
N VAL A 16 8.08 -6.81 7.48
CA VAL A 16 8.70 -7.19 6.20
C VAL A 16 9.73 -6.14 5.77
N ILE A 17 9.37 -4.86 5.83
CA ILE A 17 10.25 -3.76 5.42
C ILE A 17 11.48 -3.70 6.34
N SER A 18 11.27 -3.81 7.66
CA SER A 18 12.35 -3.79 8.66
C SER A 18 13.31 -4.98 8.53
N LYS A 19 12.76 -6.19 8.28
CA LYS A 19 13.57 -7.41 8.16
C LYS A 19 14.28 -7.54 6.80
N TYR A 20 13.67 -7.02 5.75
CA TYR A 20 14.18 -7.13 4.38
C TYR A 20 14.43 -5.73 3.81
N THR A 21 13.51 -5.19 3.01
CA THR A 21 13.57 -3.85 2.42
C THR A 21 12.18 -3.41 1.98
N ILE A 22 12.01 -2.13 1.66
CA ILE A 22 10.80 -1.63 0.97
C ILE A 22 10.62 -2.25 -0.42
N GLN A 23 11.71 -2.49 -1.15
CA GLN A 23 11.66 -3.16 -2.45
C GLN A 23 11.07 -4.57 -2.33
N ARG A 24 11.45 -5.33 -1.30
CA ARG A 24 10.89 -6.68 -1.06
C ARG A 24 9.38 -6.66 -0.85
N HIS A 25 8.85 -5.63 -0.17
CA HIS A 25 7.41 -5.42 -0.04
C HIS A 25 6.78 -5.15 -1.42
N TRP A 26 7.33 -4.21 -2.19
CA TRP A 26 6.81 -3.92 -3.54
C TRP A 26 6.92 -5.08 -4.53
N ASP A 27 7.94 -5.93 -4.41
CA ASP A 27 8.07 -7.14 -5.23
C ASP A 27 6.94 -8.14 -4.93
N SER A 28 6.41 -8.17 -3.70
CA SER A 28 5.23 -8.97 -3.37
C SER A 28 3.93 -8.43 -3.96
N LEU A 29 3.92 -7.15 -4.36
CA LEU A 29 2.82 -6.51 -5.09
C LEU A 29 2.96 -6.69 -6.62
N ASN A 30 3.86 -7.57 -7.09
CA ASN A 30 3.86 -8.00 -8.49
C ASN A 30 2.68 -8.94 -8.80
N ASP A 31 2.17 -9.63 -7.78
CA ASP A 31 0.90 -10.36 -7.85
C ASP A 31 -0.27 -9.41 -7.58
N GLU A 32 -1.47 -9.81 -8.01
CA GLU A 32 -2.67 -8.98 -7.86
C GLU A 32 -2.97 -8.72 -6.37
N PHE A 33 -3.02 -7.44 -6.01
CA PHE A 33 -3.39 -6.97 -4.67
C PHE A 33 -4.69 -6.16 -4.67
N GLY A 34 -5.38 -6.06 -5.81
CA GLY A 34 -6.62 -5.28 -5.96
C GLY A 34 -6.43 -3.79 -5.65
N GLY A 35 -7.53 -3.11 -5.29
CA GLY A 35 -7.55 -1.66 -4.98
C GLY A 35 -7.21 -1.34 -3.51
N MET A 36 -6.21 -2.02 -2.92
CA MET A 36 -5.94 -1.88 -1.48
C MET A 36 -5.55 -0.47 -1.06
N ASN A 37 -4.83 0.29 -1.90
CA ASN A 37 -4.53 1.69 -1.65
C ASN A 37 -5.82 2.55 -1.52
N ASP A 38 -6.75 2.44 -2.48
CA ASP A 38 -8.01 3.19 -2.47
C ASP A 38 -8.89 2.83 -1.27
N VAL A 39 -8.98 1.53 -0.92
CA VAL A 39 -9.77 1.09 0.25
C VAL A 39 -9.20 1.66 1.55
N LEU A 40 -7.87 1.65 1.72
CA LEU A 40 -7.20 2.17 2.91
C LEU A 40 -7.32 3.69 3.02
N ASP A 41 -7.19 4.43 1.91
CA ASP A 41 -7.40 5.88 1.88
C ASP A 41 -8.85 6.28 2.17
N ARG A 42 -9.83 5.52 1.67
CA ARG A 42 -11.24 5.73 2.03
C ARG A 42 -11.48 5.48 3.51
N LEU A 43 -10.84 4.46 4.07
CA LEU A 43 -10.94 4.20 5.49
C LEU A 43 -10.29 5.32 6.32
N TYR A 44 -9.16 5.87 5.89
CA TYR A 44 -8.57 7.06 6.50
C TYR A 44 -9.55 8.24 6.53
N LYS A 45 -10.26 8.51 5.43
CA LYS A 45 -11.27 9.59 5.37
C LYS A 45 -12.41 9.40 6.39
N ILE A 46 -12.72 8.16 6.75
CA ILE A 46 -13.78 7.83 7.72
C ILE A 46 -13.25 7.92 9.16
N THR A 47 -12.04 7.41 9.43
CA THR A 47 -11.54 7.27 10.81
C THR A 47 -10.60 8.37 11.26
N GLY A 48 -9.95 9.08 10.34
CA GLY A 48 -8.89 10.05 10.63
C GLY A 48 -7.56 9.42 11.09
N ASP A 49 -7.43 8.09 11.11
CA ASP A 49 -6.22 7.40 11.58
C ASP A 49 -5.14 7.37 10.49
N SER A 50 -4.04 8.09 10.71
CA SER A 50 -2.93 8.22 9.76
C SER A 50 -2.22 6.89 9.43
N LYS A 51 -2.37 5.84 10.24
CA LYS A 51 -1.87 4.50 9.88
C LYS A 51 -2.51 3.99 8.60
N HIS A 52 -3.79 4.29 8.37
CA HIS A 52 -4.52 3.85 7.19
C HIS A 52 -3.92 4.45 5.93
N SER A 53 -3.70 5.78 5.93
CA SER A 53 -3.06 6.48 4.82
C SER A 53 -1.59 6.08 4.63
N THR A 54 -0.84 5.92 5.73
CA THR A 54 0.54 5.41 5.66
C THR A 54 0.60 4.03 5.01
N LEU A 55 -0.31 3.13 5.38
CA LEU A 55 -0.38 1.81 4.75
C LEU A 55 -0.82 1.92 3.28
N ALA A 56 -1.79 2.78 2.95
CA ALA A 56 -2.24 2.99 1.58
C ALA A 56 -1.09 3.33 0.64
N HIS A 57 -0.21 4.26 1.04
CA HIS A 57 0.97 4.64 0.26
C HIS A 57 2.01 3.53 0.11
N LEU A 58 2.03 2.54 1.00
CA LEU A 58 2.89 1.36 0.81
C LEU A 58 2.34 0.41 -0.26
N PHE A 59 1.05 0.52 -0.62
CA PHE A 59 0.45 -0.18 -1.77
C PHE A 59 0.55 0.61 -3.09
N ASP A 60 0.98 1.88 -3.05
CA ASP A 60 1.28 2.69 -4.24
C ASP A 60 2.63 2.28 -4.83
N LYS A 61 2.65 1.21 -5.63
CA LYS A 61 3.89 0.73 -6.25
C LYS A 61 4.41 1.76 -7.27
N PRO A 62 5.65 2.30 -7.10
CA PRO A 62 6.17 3.37 -7.95
C PRO A 62 6.27 3.02 -9.43
N PHE A 63 6.50 1.74 -9.77
CA PHE A 63 6.66 1.29 -11.15
C PHE A 63 5.42 1.58 -12.01
N PHE A 64 4.21 1.38 -11.47
CA PHE A 64 2.97 1.62 -12.21
C PHE A 64 2.63 3.11 -12.24
N LEU A 65 2.48 3.72 -11.05
CA LEU A 65 2.02 5.10 -10.94
C LEU A 65 3.05 6.10 -11.48
N GLY A 66 4.34 5.82 -11.36
CA GLY A 66 5.41 6.68 -11.86
C GLY A 66 5.44 6.80 -13.38
N ARG A 67 5.24 5.69 -14.11
CA ARG A 67 5.18 5.71 -15.59
C ARG A 67 3.92 6.40 -16.09
N LEU A 68 2.78 6.11 -15.47
CA LEU A 68 1.50 6.77 -15.77
C LEU A 68 1.56 8.28 -15.51
N ALA A 69 2.25 8.72 -14.44
CA ALA A 69 2.46 10.14 -14.16
C ALA A 69 3.26 10.85 -15.27
N LEU A 70 4.12 10.13 -15.98
CA LEU A 70 4.85 10.60 -17.16
C LEU A 70 4.04 10.49 -18.46
N LYS A 71 2.76 10.10 -18.39
CA LYS A 71 1.87 9.84 -19.54
C LYS A 71 2.43 8.77 -20.48
N VAL A 72 3.17 7.82 -19.94
CA VAL A 72 3.66 6.65 -20.68
C VAL A 72 2.72 5.48 -20.41
N ASP A 73 2.25 4.85 -21.48
CA ASP A 73 1.42 3.65 -21.45
C ASP A 73 2.26 2.47 -21.95
N ASP A 74 2.63 1.58 -21.04
CA ASP A 74 3.52 0.44 -21.28
C ASP A 74 2.85 -0.91 -20.97
N LEU A 75 1.51 -0.91 -20.88
CA LEU A 75 0.71 -2.11 -20.63
C LEU A 75 0.73 -3.08 -21.82
#